data_AF-A0A0A9WG24-F1
#
_entry.id   AF-A0A0A9WG24-F1
#
_cell.length_a   1.000
_cell.length_b   1.000
_cell.length_c   1.000
_cell.angle_alpha   90.00
_cell.angle_beta   90.00
_cell.angle_gamma   90.00
#
_symmetry.space_group_name_H-M   'P 1'
#
loop_
_entity.id
_entity.type
_entity.pdbx_description
1 polymer ?
#
loop_
_entity_poly.entity_id
_entity_poly.type
_entity_poly.pdbx_seq_one_letter_code
_entity_poly.pdbx_strand_id
1 'polypeptide(L)'
;ISMRPVNKPWITSNTVGEYTLFKDAPTPQEIAEYRQDVGGYLESFMRFFLKNPKASKVSEGTQLLKKQYFSVMDPIENFKNKLAEVITDLYFPYPAIYNLMKHKGPKWYYYF
;
A
#
# COMPACT_ATOMS: atom_id res chain seq x y z
N ILE A 1 -15.41 0.71 -7.79
CA ILE A 1 -16.57 0.49 -6.89
C ILE A 1 -17.12 1.84 -6.50
N SER A 2 -18.42 2.04 -6.75
CA SER A 2 -19.09 3.34 -6.81
C SER A 2 -19.04 4.09 -5.47
N MET A 3 -18.74 5.39 -5.49
CA MET A 3 -18.82 6.29 -4.32
C MET A 3 -20.26 6.46 -3.78
N ARG A 4 -21.23 5.70 -4.28
CA ARG A 4 -22.64 5.74 -3.87
C ARG A 4 -22.94 4.54 -2.96
N PRO A 5 -23.72 4.74 -1.88
CA PRO A 5 -24.16 3.62 -1.04
C PRO A 5 -24.96 2.62 -1.88
N VAL A 6 -24.57 1.35 -1.84
CA VAL A 6 -25.30 0.24 -2.48
C VAL A 6 -25.50 -0.85 -1.44
N ASN A 7 -26.72 -1.42 -1.38
CA ASN A 7 -27.10 -2.45 -0.40
C ASN A 7 -27.09 -3.87 -0.99
N LYS A 8 -26.56 -4.04 -2.21
CA LYS A 8 -26.44 -5.33 -2.88
C LYS A 8 -25.40 -6.19 -2.17
N PRO A 9 -25.58 -7.52 -2.11
CA PRO A 9 -24.56 -8.45 -1.66
C PRO A 9 -23.23 -8.19 -2.37
N TRP A 10 -22.13 -8.20 -1.61
CA TRP A 10 -20.79 -8.00 -2.16
C TRP A 10 -19.79 -8.99 -1.56
N ILE A 11 -19.02 -9.64 -2.43
CA ILE A 11 -17.92 -10.55 -2.07
C ILE A 11 -16.65 -9.95 -2.65
N THR A 12 -15.59 -9.93 -1.84
CA THR A 12 -14.25 -9.49 -2.26
C THR A 12 -13.18 -10.32 -1.55
N SER A 13 -11.96 -10.27 -2.06
CA SER A 13 -10.84 -11.02 -1.51
C SER A 13 -9.50 -10.38 -1.86
N ASN A 14 -8.49 -10.73 -1.09
CA ASN A 14 -7.08 -10.50 -1.38
C ASN A 14 -6.30 -11.82 -1.26
N THR A 15 -5.07 -11.85 -1.76
CA THR A 15 -4.18 -13.00 -1.58
C THR A 15 -2.81 -12.60 -1.04
N VAL A 16 -2.18 -13.49 -0.26
CA VAL A 16 -0.84 -13.32 0.31
C VAL A 16 0.21 -13.01 -0.77
N GLY A 17 0.00 -13.46 -2.01
CA GLY A 17 0.94 -13.32 -3.11
C GLY A 17 0.84 -12.05 -3.95
N GLU A 18 -0.08 -11.10 -3.69
CA GLU A 18 -0.28 -9.94 -4.59
C GLU A 18 1.00 -9.10 -4.79
N TYR A 19 1.93 -9.14 -3.84
CA TYR A 19 3.23 -8.45 -3.93
C TYR A 19 4.16 -8.96 -5.01
N THR A 20 3.97 -10.19 -5.51
CA THR A 20 4.80 -10.68 -6.62
C THR A 20 4.59 -9.87 -7.90
N LEU A 21 3.46 -9.16 -8.04
CA LEU A 21 3.21 -8.24 -9.15
C LEU A 21 4.17 -7.03 -9.14
N PHE A 22 4.69 -6.64 -7.98
CA PHE A 22 5.50 -5.43 -7.82
C PHE A 22 6.97 -5.72 -7.51
N LYS A 23 7.31 -6.95 -7.13
CA LYS A 23 8.65 -7.32 -6.66
C LYS A 23 9.76 -7.01 -7.67
N ASP A 24 9.50 -7.22 -8.95
CA ASP A 24 10.46 -7.01 -10.03
C ASP A 24 10.03 -5.89 -10.99
N ALA A 25 9.07 -5.06 -10.58
CA ALA A 25 8.63 -3.91 -11.38
C ALA A 25 9.65 -2.76 -11.39
N PRO A 26 10.29 -2.37 -10.27
CA PRO A 26 11.29 -1.31 -10.27
C PRO A 26 12.62 -1.76 -10.88
N THR A 27 13.25 -0.86 -11.64
CA THR A 27 14.61 -1.02 -12.17
C THR A 27 15.66 -0.99 -11.04
N PRO A 28 16.88 -1.53 -11.27
CA PRO A 28 17.96 -1.43 -10.28
C PRO A 28 18.31 0.00 -9.87
N GLN A 29 18.20 0.96 -10.80
CA GLN A 29 18.42 2.38 -10.52
C GLN A 29 17.34 2.92 -9.57
N GLU A 30 16.06 2.67 -9.86
CA GLU A 30 14.96 3.08 -8.99
C GLU A 30 15.09 2.47 -7.59
N ILE A 31 15.48 1.19 -7.49
CA ILE A 31 15.75 0.54 -6.19
C ILE A 31 16.86 1.29 -5.42
N ALA A 32 17.93 1.68 -6.09
CA ALA A 32 19.02 2.42 -5.45
C ALA A 32 18.56 3.80 -4.96
N GLU A 33 17.79 4.53 -5.79
CA GLU A 33 17.25 5.85 -5.46
C GLU A 33 16.25 5.78 -4.29
N TYR A 34 15.31 4.83 -4.32
CA TYR A 34 14.34 4.64 -3.25
C TYR A 34 15.01 4.23 -1.95
N ARG A 35 16.07 3.41 -2.00
CA ARG A 35 16.82 2.99 -0.81
C ARG A 35 17.65 4.13 -0.22
N GLN A 36 18.19 5.02 -1.06
CA GLN A 36 18.95 6.18 -0.61
C GLN A 36 18.08 7.18 0.17
N ASP A 37 16.83 7.40 -0.28
CA ASP A 37 15.86 8.24 0.43
C ASP A 37 14.46 7.60 0.49
N VAL A 38 14.33 6.60 1.37
CA VAL A 38 13.04 5.92 1.63
C VAL A 38 11.97 6.90 2.11
N GLY A 39 12.37 7.94 2.86
CA GLY A 39 11.44 8.94 3.36
C GLY A 39 10.81 9.74 2.23
N GLY A 40 11.65 10.33 1.37
CA GLY A 40 11.20 11.09 0.20
C GLY A 40 10.39 10.26 -0.78
N TYR A 41 10.77 8.99 -1.00
CA TYR A 41 9.98 8.05 -1.78
C TYR A 41 8.57 7.86 -1.19
N LEU A 42 8.46 7.53 0.10
CA LEU A 42 7.16 7.30 0.76
C LEU A 42 6.30 8.58 0.79
N GLU A 43 6.88 9.75 1.02
CA GLU A 43 6.13 11.01 0.96
C GLU A 43 5.57 11.27 -0.43
N SER A 44 6.37 11.05 -1.48
CA SER A 44 5.96 11.22 -2.88
C SER A 44 4.84 10.23 -3.23
N PHE A 45 5.00 8.98 -2.79
CA PHE A 45 4.02 7.92 -2.98
C PHE A 45 2.69 8.26 -2.29
N MET A 46 2.72 8.69 -1.02
CA MET A 46 1.53 9.09 -0.30
C MET A 46 0.82 10.30 -0.95
N ARG A 47 1.58 11.29 -1.41
CA ARG A 47 1.02 12.48 -2.08
C ARG A 47 0.31 12.11 -3.38
N PHE A 48 0.84 11.13 -4.12
CA PHE A 48 0.22 10.61 -5.34
C PHE A 48 -1.18 10.01 -5.04
N PHE A 49 -1.30 9.20 -3.99
CA PHE A 49 -2.58 8.55 -3.66
C PHE A 49 -3.59 9.45 -2.93
N LEU A 50 -3.13 10.31 -2.02
CA LEU A 50 -4.01 10.96 -1.04
C LEU A 50 -4.65 12.29 -1.47
N LYS A 51 -4.59 12.67 -2.76
CA LYS A 51 -5.25 13.86 -3.35
C LYS A 51 -5.34 15.08 -2.39
N ASN A 52 -4.26 15.86 -2.33
CA ASN A 52 -4.10 17.04 -1.46
C ASN A 52 -4.05 16.73 0.06
N PRO A 53 -3.19 15.81 0.53
CA PRO A 53 -3.03 15.57 1.96
C PRO A 53 -2.37 16.77 2.67
N LYS A 54 -2.74 17.01 3.93
CA LYS A 54 -2.01 17.94 4.80
C LYS A 54 -0.56 17.47 4.97
N ALA A 55 0.41 18.38 4.88
CA ALA A 55 1.83 18.05 5.00
C ALA A 55 2.17 17.28 6.29
N SER A 56 1.55 17.66 7.42
CA SER A 56 1.73 16.94 8.69
C SER A 56 1.26 15.49 8.66
N LYS A 57 0.19 15.19 7.91
CA LYS A 57 -0.31 13.82 7.74
C LYS A 57 0.55 12.99 6.82
N VAL A 58 1.17 13.60 5.81
CA VAL A 58 2.17 12.93 4.97
C VAL A 58 3.37 12.55 5.82
N SER A 59 3.92 13.49 6.59
CA SER A 59 5.08 13.23 7.44
C SER A 59 4.81 12.15 8.51
N GLU A 60 3.68 12.24 9.22
CA GLU A 60 3.25 11.24 10.21
C GLU A 60 3.12 9.84 9.59
N GLY A 61 2.42 9.74 8.45
CA GLY A 61 2.24 8.46 7.76
C GLY A 61 3.55 7.88 7.21
N THR A 62 4.42 8.72 6.66
CA THR A 62 5.75 8.29 6.20
C THR A 62 6.58 7.69 7.33
N GLN A 63 6.58 8.31 8.51
CA GLN A 63 7.31 7.76 9.67
C GLN A 63 6.74 6.41 10.13
N LEU A 64 5.41 6.26 10.12
CA LEU A 64 4.74 5.01 10.44
C LEU A 64 5.11 3.89 9.44
N LEU A 65 5.04 4.18 8.14
CA LEU A 65 5.38 3.22 7.08
C LEU A 65 6.86 2.84 7.13
N LYS A 66 7.75 3.82 7.31
CA LYS A 66 9.19 3.59 7.44
C LYS A 66 9.50 2.67 8.62
N LYS A 67 8.90 2.92 9.78
CA LYS A 67 9.06 2.08 10.97
C LYS A 67 8.50 0.66 10.77
N GLN A 68 7.34 0.54 10.13
CA GLN A 68 6.65 -0.73 9.97
C GLN A 68 7.32 -1.65 8.95
N TYR A 69 7.66 -1.12 7.77
CA TYR A 69 8.15 -1.94 6.65
C TYR A 69 9.65 -1.88 6.44
N PHE A 70 10.30 -0.78 6.82
CA PHE A 70 11.72 -0.53 6.50
C PHE A 70 12.61 -0.45 7.74
N SER A 71 12.24 -1.14 8.82
CA SER A 71 13.06 -1.24 10.04
C SER A 71 14.35 -2.03 9.83
N VAL A 72 14.33 -2.99 8.91
CA VAL A 72 15.50 -3.74 8.42
C VAL A 72 15.45 -3.71 6.91
N MET A 73 16.49 -3.18 6.27
CA MET A 73 16.54 -2.99 4.81
C MET A 73 17.58 -3.86 4.10
N ASP A 74 18.48 -4.47 4.85
CA ASP A 74 19.49 -5.38 4.32
C ASP A 74 19.06 -6.85 4.50
N PRO A 75 19.49 -7.76 3.60
CA PRO A 75 20.14 -7.48 2.31
C PRO A 75 19.18 -6.78 1.32
N ILE A 76 19.66 -6.34 0.15
CA ILE A 76 18.84 -5.63 -0.86
C ILE A 76 17.52 -6.35 -1.20
N GLU A 77 17.50 -7.67 -1.13
CA GLU A 77 16.29 -8.48 -1.35
C GLU A 77 15.21 -8.26 -0.29
N ASN A 78 15.60 -7.95 0.95
CA ASN A 78 14.67 -7.54 1.98
C ASN A 78 14.04 -6.18 1.63
N PHE A 79 14.85 -5.21 1.19
CA PHE A 79 14.32 -3.93 0.71
C PHE A 79 13.34 -4.10 -0.47
N LYS A 80 13.68 -4.90 -1.47
CA LYS A 80 12.78 -5.20 -2.61
C LYS A 80 11.46 -5.82 -2.15
N ASN A 81 11.52 -6.81 -1.25
CA ASN A 81 10.31 -7.44 -0.71
C ASN A 81 9.45 -6.43 0.06
N LYS A 82 10.06 -5.59 0.91
CA LYS A 82 9.32 -4.58 1.71
C LYS A 82 8.73 -3.47 0.87
N LEU A 83 9.43 -3.05 -0.18
CA LEU A 83 8.90 -2.14 -1.18
C LEU A 83 7.66 -2.73 -1.85
N ALA A 84 7.73 -3.99 -2.28
CA ALA A 84 6.60 -4.68 -2.90
C ALA A 84 5.43 -4.85 -1.92
N GLU A 85 5.67 -5.20 -0.66
CA GLU A 85 4.65 -5.32 0.39
C GLU A 85 3.91 -3.98 0.60
N VAL A 86 4.63 -2.86 0.74
CA VAL A 86 3.99 -1.52 0.93
C VAL A 86 3.11 -1.14 -0.25
N ILE A 87 3.60 -1.34 -1.47
CA ILE A 87 2.84 -1.06 -2.69
C ILE A 87 1.58 -1.95 -2.71
N THR A 88 1.72 -3.23 -2.40
CA THR A 88 0.62 -4.18 -2.38
C THR A 88 -0.47 -3.78 -1.40
N ASP A 89 -0.10 -3.50 -0.16
CA ASP A 89 -1.04 -3.12 0.89
C ASP A 89 -1.84 -1.86 0.51
N LEU A 90 -1.22 -0.94 -0.23
CA LEU A 90 -1.88 0.26 -0.74
C LEU A 90 -2.81 0.01 -1.93
N TYR A 91 -2.44 -0.89 -2.84
CA TYR A 91 -3.25 -1.18 -4.04
C TYR A 91 -4.40 -2.17 -3.80
N PHE A 92 -4.26 -3.06 -2.83
CA PHE A 92 -5.12 -4.22 -2.70
C PHE A 92 -5.83 -4.29 -1.32
N PRO A 93 -5.18 -4.66 -0.19
CA PRO A 93 -5.82 -4.65 1.13
C PRO A 93 -6.47 -3.33 1.53
N TYR A 94 -5.77 -2.20 1.42
CA TYR A 94 -6.30 -0.90 1.85
C TYR A 94 -7.64 -0.54 1.18
N PRO A 95 -7.75 -0.51 -0.16
CA PRO A 95 -9.03 -0.19 -0.79
C PRO A 95 -10.09 -1.25 -0.54
N ALA A 96 -9.74 -2.54 -0.44
CA ALA A 96 -10.68 -3.60 -0.12
C ALA A 96 -11.30 -3.39 1.27
N ILE A 97 -10.46 -3.23 2.30
CA ILE A 97 -10.87 -2.99 3.69
C ILE A 97 -11.64 -1.67 3.81
N TYR A 98 -11.15 -0.59 3.19
CA TYR A 98 -11.84 0.70 3.19
C TYR A 98 -13.26 0.57 2.62
N ASN A 99 -13.40 -0.10 1.48
CA ASN A 99 -14.71 -0.32 0.87
C ASN A 99 -15.59 -1.24 1.73
N LEU A 100 -15.03 -2.29 2.35
CA LEU A 100 -15.75 -3.15 3.29
C LEU A 100 -16.30 -2.36 4.49
N MET A 101 -15.52 -1.43 5.04
CA MET A 101 -15.97 -0.57 6.13
C MET A 101 -17.11 0.37 5.71
N LYS A 102 -17.11 0.84 4.46
CA LYS A 102 -18.14 1.76 3.94
C LYS A 102 -19.38 1.06 3.38
N HIS A 103 -19.28 -0.21 3.02
CA HIS A 103 -20.40 -0.98 2.45
C HIS A 103 -21.47 -1.29 3.50
N LYS A 104 -22.74 -1.04 3.14
CA LYS A 104 -23.91 -1.17 4.03
C LYS A 104 -24.71 -2.47 3.84
N GLY A 105 -24.56 -3.15 2.71
CA GLY A 105 -25.23 -4.43 2.44
C GLY A 105 -24.50 -5.64 3.04
N PRO A 106 -25.03 -6.86 2.80
CA PRO A 106 -24.34 -8.10 3.14
C PRO A 106 -22.97 -8.17 2.46
N LYS A 107 -21.94 -8.48 3.23
CA LYS A 107 -20.55 -8.50 2.76
C LYS A 107 -19.78 -9.70 3.27
N TRP A 108 -18.94 -10.26 2.41
CA TRP A 108 -18.00 -11.33 2.73
C TRP A 108 -16.61 -10.94 2.23
N TYR A 109 -15.61 -11.26 3.03
CA TYR A 109 -14.21 -11.06 2.71
C TYR A 109 -13.46 -12.37 2.91
N TYR A 110 -12.74 -12.79 1.88
CA TYR A 110 -11.86 -13.95 1.93
C TYR A 110 -10.41 -13.52 1.79
N TYR A 111 -9.52 -14.20 2.50
CA TYR A 111 -8.09 -14.00 2.38
C TYR A 111 -7.47 -15.35 2.01
N PHE A 112 -6.85 -15.41 0.82
CA PHE A 112 -6.31 -16.63 0.21
C PHE A 112 -4.80 -16.73 0.36
#